data_AF-A0AA47IK35-F1
#
_entry.id   AF-A0AA47IK35-F1
#
_cell.length_a   1.000
_cell.length_b   1.000
_cell.length_c   1.000
_cell.angle_alpha   90.00
_cell.angle_beta   90.00
_cell.angle_gamma   90.00
#
_symmetry.space_group_name_H-M   'P 1'
#
loop_
_entity.id
_entity.type
_entity.pdbx_description
1 polymer ?
#
loop_
_entity_poly.entity_id
_entity_poly.type
_entity_poly.pdbx_seq_one_letter_code
_entity_poly.pdbx_strand_id
1 'polypeptide(L)'
;MAIFTNPKPSALIKYLLDAATYDEKGATILDFFAESATTADAVMQLNAEDGGNRQFIMVQLPEPTFTQNSDGTKVARKGSESAFKAGYQSIDEIRIKGYKKTE
;
A
#
# COMPACT_ATOMS: atom_id res chain seq x y z
N MET A 1 -0.01 -16.22 -2.64
CA MET A 1 -0.92 -15.66 -3.67
C MET A 1 -0.82 -14.14 -3.56
N ALA A 2 -0.45 -13.43 -4.62
CA ALA A 2 -0.30 -11.97 -4.56
C ALA A 2 -1.68 -11.31 -4.43
N ILE A 3 -1.87 -10.46 -3.41
CA ILE A 3 -3.15 -9.75 -3.20
C ILE A 3 -3.29 -8.58 -4.19
N PHE A 4 -2.19 -7.91 -4.49
CA PHE A 4 -2.12 -6.83 -5.49
C PHE A 4 -1.48 -7.35 -6.76
N THR A 5 -2.09 -7.06 -7.91
CA THR A 5 -1.63 -7.52 -9.23
C THR A 5 -0.59 -6.59 -9.84
N ASN A 6 -0.71 -5.29 -9.61
CA ASN A 6 0.18 -4.25 -10.15
C ASN A 6 0.71 -3.32 -9.05
N PRO A 7 1.40 -3.83 -8.02
CA PRO A 7 2.02 -2.96 -7.03
C PRO A 7 3.07 -2.06 -7.70
N LYS A 8 3.25 -0.84 -7.18
CA LYS A 8 4.36 0.02 -7.62
C LYS A 8 5.68 -0.74 -7.43
N PRO A 9 6.65 -0.67 -8.36
CA PRO A 9 7.94 -1.34 -8.19
C PRO A 9 8.73 -0.74 -7.02
N SER A 10 9.03 -1.53 -5.98
CA SER A 10 9.69 -1.03 -4.75
C SER A 10 11.03 -0.38 -5.03
N ALA A 11 11.83 -0.94 -5.94
CA ALA A 11 13.12 -0.38 -6.33
C ALA A 11 13.01 1.03 -6.94
N LEU A 12 11.98 1.27 -7.75
CA LEU A 12 11.74 2.58 -8.35
C LEU A 12 11.33 3.60 -7.28
N ILE A 13 10.41 3.24 -6.39
CA ILE A 13 9.96 4.14 -5.33
C ILE A 13 11.12 4.48 -4.39
N LYS A 14 11.91 3.48 -3.99
CA LYS A 14 13.10 3.68 -3.17
C LYS A 14 14.12 4.61 -3.84
N TYR A 15 14.40 4.42 -5.13
CA TYR A 15 15.30 5.29 -5.88
C TYR A 15 14.80 6.75 -5.91
N LEU A 16 13.51 6.96 -6.16
CA LEU A 16 12.92 8.30 -6.18
C LEU A 16 12.96 8.97 -4.81
N LEU A 17 12.67 8.22 -3.75
CA LEU A 17 12.71 8.72 -2.38
C LEU A 17 14.13 9.10 -1.97
N ASP A 18 15.12 8.23 -2.23
CA ASP A 18 16.52 8.51 -1.96
C ASP A 18 16.99 9.78 -2.67
N ALA A 19 16.71 9.90 -3.97
CA ALA A 19 17.07 11.09 -4.74
C ALA A 19 16.38 12.37 -4.24
N ALA A 20 15.10 12.29 -3.84
CA ALA A 20 14.33 13.44 -3.38
C ALA A 20 14.62 13.85 -1.92
N THR A 21 15.25 12.98 -1.14
CA THR A 21 15.49 13.18 0.30
C THR A 21 16.97 12.99 0.67
N TYR A 22 17.85 13.08 -0.32
CA TYR A 22 19.29 12.78 -0.17
C TYR A 22 19.95 13.60 0.94
N ASP A 23 19.59 14.88 1.04
CA ASP A 23 20.07 15.84 2.05
C ASP A 23 19.09 16.02 3.23
N GLU A 24 17.87 15.49 3.15
CA GLU A 24 16.80 15.64 4.14
C GLU A 24 16.30 14.27 4.64
N LYS A 25 17.10 13.66 5.52
CA LYS A 25 16.79 12.33 6.09
C LYS A 25 15.63 12.33 7.09
N GLY A 26 15.09 13.50 7.46
CA GLY A 26 13.91 13.67 8.30
C GLY A 26 12.63 14.01 7.52
N ALA A 27 12.66 13.94 6.18
CA ALA A 27 11.53 14.29 5.33
C ALA A 27 10.24 13.53 5.69
N THR A 28 9.09 14.19 5.50
CA THR A 28 7.77 13.55 5.57
C THR A 28 7.25 13.28 4.16
N ILE A 29 6.93 12.02 3.88
CA ILE A 29 6.52 11.52 2.57
C ILE A 29 5.01 11.31 2.59
N LEU A 30 4.28 11.90 1.64
CA LEU A 30 2.84 11.73 1.49
C LEU A 30 2.52 10.90 0.23
N ASP A 31 1.78 9.81 0.41
CA ASP A 31 1.22 9.03 -0.70
C ASP A 31 -0.30 8.95 -0.56
N PHE A 32 -1.00 9.69 -1.43
CA PHE A 32 -2.47 9.74 -1.47
C PHE A 32 -3.12 8.65 -2.33
N PHE A 33 -2.30 7.79 -2.94
CA PHE A 33 -2.73 6.60 -3.68
C PHE A 33 -1.92 5.39 -3.21
N ALA A 34 -1.96 5.18 -1.89
CA ALA A 34 -1.10 4.26 -1.19
C ALA A 34 -1.24 2.82 -1.68
N GLU A 35 -2.47 2.34 -1.91
CA GLU A 35 -2.84 1.01 -2.40
C GLU A 35 -1.96 -0.12 -1.85
N SER A 36 -0.87 -0.46 -2.55
CA SER A 36 0.07 -1.50 -2.19
C SER A 36 1.05 -1.14 -1.06
N ALA A 37 0.96 0.07 -0.51
CA ALA A 37 1.86 0.67 0.48
C ALA A 37 3.36 0.51 0.16
N THR A 38 3.70 0.41 -1.12
CA THR A 38 5.10 0.31 -1.60
C THR A 38 5.93 1.50 -1.10
N THR A 39 5.32 2.69 -1.00
CA THR A 39 5.99 3.89 -0.49
C THR A 39 6.40 3.77 0.96
N ALA A 40 5.53 3.25 1.84
CA ALA A 40 5.88 3.02 3.24
C ALA A 40 7.00 1.99 3.40
N ASP A 41 6.93 0.88 2.64
CA ASP A 41 7.99 -0.15 2.62
C ASP A 41 9.35 0.43 2.18
N ALA A 42 9.37 1.24 1.12
CA ALA A 42 10.59 1.90 0.65
C ALA A 42 11.17 2.90 1.68
N VAL A 43 10.31 3.66 2.37
CA VAL A 43 10.74 4.56 3.46
C VAL A 43 11.38 3.77 4.61
N MET A 44 10.75 2.67 5.03
CA MET A 44 11.29 1.82 6.11
C MET A 44 12.66 1.23 5.73
N GLN A 45 12.81 0.76 4.49
CA GLN A 45 14.09 0.23 3.99
C GLN A 45 15.18 1.31 3.96
N LEU A 46 14.88 2.51 3.44
CA LEU A 46 15.86 3.60 3.40
C LEU A 46 16.33 4.01 4.80
N ASN A 47 15.39 4.19 5.74
CA ASN A 47 15.75 4.52 7.12
C ASN A 47 16.63 3.44 7.77
N ALA A 48 16.37 2.16 7.48
CA ALA A 48 17.19 1.06 7.98
C ALA A 48 18.60 1.04 7.36
N GLU A 49 18.74 1.44 6.09
CA GLU A 49 20.01 1.41 5.36
C GLU A 49 20.91 2.62 5.64
N ASP A 50 20.34 3.82 5.73
CA ASP A 50 21.11 5.07 5.81
C ASP A 50 21.04 5.77 7.17
N GLY A 51 20.37 5.13 8.14
CA GLY A 51 20.16 5.65 9.50
C GLY A 51 19.23 6.87 9.57
N GLY A 52 18.44 7.12 8.51
CA GLY A 52 17.48 8.20 8.45
C GLY A 52 16.26 7.99 9.35
N ASN A 53 15.43 9.03 9.43
CA ASN A 53 14.22 9.06 10.24
C ASN A 53 13.02 9.62 9.46
N ARG A 54 12.98 9.35 8.16
CA ARG A 54 11.90 9.76 7.26
C ARG A 54 10.57 9.24 7.78
N GLN A 55 9.57 10.09 7.76
CA GLN A 55 8.20 9.76 8.17
C GLN A 55 7.33 9.57 6.92
N PHE A 56 6.24 8.83 7.04
CA PHE A 56 5.30 8.65 5.94
C PHE A 56 3.84 8.80 6.38
N ILE A 57 3.03 9.34 5.48
CA ILE A 57 1.58 9.44 5.60
C ILE A 57 0.98 8.74 4.38
N MET A 58 0.24 7.66 4.62
CA MET A 58 -0.45 6.90 3.57
C MET A 58 -1.94 7.21 3.64
N VAL A 59 -2.53 7.69 2.54
CA VAL A 59 -3.98 7.87 2.44
C VAL A 59 -4.52 6.84 1.45
N GLN A 60 -5.56 6.13 1.87
CA GLN A 60 -6.27 5.13 1.07
C GLN A 60 -7.77 5.23 1.35
N LEU A 61 -8.56 5.30 0.28
CA LEU A 61 -10.02 5.23 0.40
C LEU A 61 -10.47 3.79 0.69
N PRO A 62 -11.57 3.61 1.43
CA PRO A 62 -12.17 2.29 1.68
C PRO A 62 -12.92 1.77 0.45
N GLU A 63 -12.19 1.56 -0.64
CA GLU A 63 -12.74 1.11 -1.91
C GLU A 63 -13.16 -0.37 -1.80
N PRO A 64 -14.43 -0.70 -2.09
CA PRO A 64 -14.89 -2.09 -2.06
C PRO A 64 -14.16 -2.99 -3.06
N THR A 65 -13.86 -4.22 -2.65
CA THR A 65 -13.28 -5.27 -3.51
C THR A 65 -14.33 -5.98 -4.38
N PHE A 66 -15.61 -5.62 -4.21
CA PHE A 66 -16.74 -6.24 -4.88
C PHE A 66 -17.76 -5.21 -5.34
N THR A 67 -18.57 -5.59 -6.33
CA THR A 67 -19.85 -4.96 -6.63
C THR A 67 -20.97 -5.88 -6.19
N GLN A 68 -22.11 -5.29 -5.80
CA GLN A 68 -23.28 -6.03 -5.39
C GLN A 68 -24.35 -5.92 -6.47
N ASN A 69 -24.83 -7.07 -6.95
CA ASN A 69 -25.94 -7.14 -7.88
C ASN A 69 -27.27 -6.88 -7.15
N SER A 70 -28.34 -6.62 -7.91
CA SER A 70 -29.67 -6.37 -7.38
C SER A 70 -30.25 -7.51 -6.54
N ASP A 71 -29.80 -8.75 -6.78
CA ASP A 71 -30.18 -9.97 -6.03
C ASP A 71 -29.39 -10.17 -4.73
N GLY A 72 -28.46 -9.26 -4.41
CA GLY A 72 -27.60 -9.34 -3.24
C GLY A 72 -26.31 -10.14 -3.43
N THR A 73 -26.09 -10.74 -4.61
CA THR A 73 -24.84 -11.46 -4.89
C THR A 73 -23.65 -10.49 -5.01
N LYS A 74 -22.52 -10.83 -4.38
CA LYS A 74 -21.27 -10.08 -4.46
C LYS A 74 -20.36 -10.70 -5.52
N VAL A 75 -19.92 -9.89 -6.46
CA VAL A 75 -18.94 -10.28 -7.48
C VAL A 75 -17.69 -9.42 -7.34
N ALA A 76 -16.52 -10.01 -7.55
CA ALA A 76 -15.27 -9.27 -7.46
C ALA A 76 -15.27 -8.08 -8.44
N ARG A 77 -14.83 -6.91 -7.97
CA ARG A 77 -14.53 -5.79 -8.86
C ARG A 77 -13.29 -6.15 -9.68
N LYS A 78 -13.26 -5.67 -10.93
CA LYS A 78 -12.11 -5.87 -11.83
C LYS A 78 -10.84 -5.35 -11.17
N GLY A 79 -9.83 -6.21 -11.04
CA GLY A 79 -8.54 -5.88 -10.42
C GLY A 79 -8.45 -6.17 -8.91
N SER A 80 -9.55 -6.54 -8.25
CA SER A 80 -9.57 -6.92 -6.82
C SER A 80 -9.98 -8.37 -6.60
N GLU A 81 -9.90 -9.23 -7.62
CA GLU A 81 -10.32 -10.63 -7.57
C GLU A 81 -9.56 -11.42 -6.50
N SER A 82 -8.24 -11.22 -6.40
CA SER A 82 -7.41 -11.86 -5.38
C SER A 82 -7.79 -11.40 -3.97
N ALA A 83 -8.03 -10.11 -3.78
CA ALA A 83 -8.43 -9.55 -2.49
C ALA A 83 -9.82 -10.04 -2.06
N PHE A 84 -10.79 -10.03 -2.99
CA PHE A 84 -12.14 -10.52 -2.74
C PHE A 84 -12.16 -12.00 -2.38
N LYS A 85 -11.42 -12.84 -3.13
CA LYS A 85 -11.28 -14.28 -2.83
C LYS A 85 -10.60 -14.54 -1.48
N ALA A 86 -9.71 -13.65 -1.05
CA ALA A 86 -9.07 -13.70 0.25
C ALA A 86 -9.95 -13.15 1.40
N GLY A 87 -11.18 -12.71 1.11
CA GLY A 87 -12.17 -12.30 2.10
C GLY A 87 -12.12 -10.83 2.51
N TYR A 88 -11.25 -10.03 1.91
CA TYR A 88 -11.19 -8.58 2.16
C TYR A 88 -12.39 -7.90 1.52
N GLN A 89 -13.06 -7.03 2.28
CA GLN A 89 -14.21 -6.23 1.82
C GLN A 89 -13.76 -4.94 1.12
N SER A 90 -12.63 -4.37 1.53
CA SER A 90 -12.10 -3.12 0.95
C SER A 90 -10.56 -3.10 0.87
N ILE A 91 -10.02 -2.19 0.05
CA ILE A 91 -8.57 -2.10 -0.22
C ILE A 91 -7.77 -1.66 1.03
N ASP A 92 -8.29 -0.73 1.82
CA ASP A 92 -7.69 -0.29 3.09
C ASP A 92 -7.64 -1.42 4.13
N GLU A 93 -8.62 -2.32 4.14
CA GLU A 93 -8.65 -3.47 5.06
C GLU A 93 -7.46 -4.41 4.84
N ILE A 94 -7.04 -4.59 3.58
CA ILE A 94 -5.86 -5.38 3.22
C ILE A 94 -4.63 -4.88 3.98
N ARG A 95 -4.52 -3.56 4.14
CA ARG A 95 -3.39 -2.91 4.82
C ARG A 95 -3.49 -3.02 6.33
N ILE A 96 -4.64 -2.67 6.90
CA ILE A 96 -4.84 -2.73 8.35
C ILE A 96 -4.56 -4.15 8.88
N LYS A 97 -5.01 -5.18 8.17
CA LYS A 97 -4.75 -6.57 8.55
C LYS A 97 -3.32 -7.04 8.24
N GLY A 98 -2.66 -6.45 7.26
CA GLY A 98 -1.26 -6.71 6.94
C GLY A 98 -0.32 -6.21 8.03
N TYR A 99 -0.47 -4.96 8.46
CA TYR A 99 0.36 -4.35 9.51
C TYR A 99 0.20 -5.05 10.87
N LYS A 100 -1.02 -5.44 11.25
CA LYS A 100 -1.29 -6.16 12.50
C LYS A 100 -0.69 -7.57 12.58
N LYS A 101 -0.22 -8.14 11.46
CA LYS A 101 0.43 -9.46 11.43
C LYS A 101 1.96 -9.39 11.57
N THR A 102 2.53 -8.19 11.44
CA THR A 102 3.97 -7.93 11.49
C THR A 102 4.42 -7.33 12.83
N GLU A 103 3.49 -7.14 13.77
CA GLU A 103 3.73 -6.93 15.21
C GLU A 103 3.51 -8.24 15.97
#